data_AF-A0A2M8P7W6-F1
#
_entry.id   AF-A0A2M8P7W6-F1
#
_cell.length_a   1.000
_cell.length_b   1.000
_cell.length_c   1.000
_cell.angle_alpha   90.00
_cell.angle_beta   90.00
_cell.angle_gamma   90.00
#
_symmetry.space_group_name_H-M   'P 1'
#
loop_
_entity.id
_entity.type
_entity.pdbx_description
1 polymer ?
#
loop_
_entity_poly.entity_id
_entity_poly.type
_entity_poly.pdbx_seq_one_letter_code
_entity_poly.pdbx_strand_id
1 'polypeptide(L)'
;VPVGAKGGFVCKRNLVGLSRDEFMEEGIACYRIFISSLLDITDNLVAGELVPPANVVRHDDDDPYLVVAADKGTATFSDIANEISESYGFWLGDAFASGGSVGYDHKKMGITAKGAWESVKRHFMEMGIDCQNEDITVVGIGDMAGDVFGNGMLCSRHIK
;
A
#
# COMPACT_ATOMS: atom_id res chain seq x y z
N VAL A 1 3.17 -7.07 -17.97
CA VAL A 1 2.65 -6.68 -16.64
C VAL A 1 3.86 -6.18 -15.87
N PRO A 2 3.85 -4.96 -15.32
CA PRO A 2 4.92 -4.51 -14.43
C PRO A 2 5.09 -5.57 -13.33
N VAL A 3 6.32 -6.03 -13.13
CA VAL A 3 6.60 -6.90 -11.99
C VAL A 3 6.43 -6.04 -10.73
N GLY A 4 5.43 -6.38 -9.92
CA GLY A 4 5.16 -5.63 -8.70
C GLY A 4 6.36 -5.69 -7.74
N ALA A 5 6.59 -4.62 -7.00
CA ALA A 5 7.65 -4.52 -6.00
C ALA A 5 7.08 -4.49 -4.57
N LYS A 6 7.93 -4.76 -3.59
CA LYS A 6 7.62 -4.56 -2.17
C LYS A 6 8.75 -3.80 -1.49
N GLY A 7 8.41 -2.64 -0.92
CA GLY A 7 9.31 -1.85 -0.09
C GLY A 7 9.08 -2.10 1.40
N GLY A 8 10.13 -1.97 2.20
CA GLY A 8 10.06 -2.04 3.65
C GLY A 8 11.23 -1.30 4.29
N PHE A 9 10.99 -0.71 5.45
CA PHE A 9 12.02 -0.03 6.24
C PHE A 9 11.99 -0.52 7.68
N VAL A 10 13.10 -0.34 8.40
CA VAL A 10 13.24 -0.73 9.80
C VAL A 10 13.71 0.48 10.59
N CYS A 11 13.01 0.79 11.69
CA CYS A 11 13.50 1.77 12.65
C CYS A 11 14.66 1.17 13.44
N LYS A 12 15.85 1.80 13.34
CA LYS A 12 17.07 1.35 14.02
C LYS A 12 17.19 1.88 15.45
N ARG A 13 16.43 2.92 15.80
CA ARG A 13 16.41 3.51 17.13
C ARG A 13 15.81 2.52 18.13
N ASN A 14 16.30 2.53 19.37
CA ASN A 14 15.65 1.80 20.45
C ASN A 14 14.30 2.47 20.80
N LEU A 15 13.20 1.73 20.64
CA LEU A 15 11.83 2.20 20.86
C LEU A 15 11.29 1.87 22.26
N VAL A 16 12.09 1.20 23.10
CA VAL A 16 11.67 0.81 24.45
C VAL A 16 11.43 2.06 25.31
N GLY A 17 10.24 2.14 25.89
CA GLY A 17 9.84 3.23 26.79
C GLY A 17 9.28 4.47 26.09
N LEU A 18 9.19 4.48 24.76
CA LEU A 18 8.51 5.55 24.03
C LEU A 18 7.00 5.51 24.26
N SER A 19 6.39 6.69 24.34
CA SER A 19 4.95 6.84 24.22
C SER A 19 4.47 6.45 22.81
N ARG A 20 3.15 6.28 22.67
CA ARG A 20 2.53 5.97 21.37
C ARG A 20 2.81 7.05 20.33
N ASP A 21 2.80 8.31 20.73
CA ASP A 21 3.00 9.45 19.83
C ASP A 21 4.46 9.51 19.37
N GLU A 22 5.42 9.35 20.28
CA GLU A 22 6.85 9.29 19.93
C GLU A 22 7.18 8.10 19.02
N PHE A 23 6.56 6.94 19.24
CA PHE A 23 6.68 5.79 18.35
C PHE A 23 6.16 6.11 16.95
N MET A 24 5.03 6.82 16.87
CA MET A 24 4.40 7.18 15.60
C MET A 24 5.24 8.21 14.84
N GLU A 25 5.72 9.24 15.53
CA GLU A 25 6.60 10.28 14.97
C GLU A 25 7.90 9.69 14.41
N GLU A 26 8.54 8.78 15.15
CA GLU A 26 9.75 8.09 14.68
C GLU A 26 9.46 7.22 13.44
N GLY A 27 8.29 6.56 13.41
CA GLY A 27 7.82 5.81 12.24
C GLY A 27 7.63 6.70 11.02
N ILE A 28 7.02 7.88 11.19
CA ILE A 28 6.87 8.89 10.13
C ILE A 28 8.24 9.38 9.67
N ALA A 29 9.14 9.72 10.59
CA ALA A 29 10.48 10.19 10.24
C ALA A 29 11.27 9.16 9.41
N CYS A 30 11.26 7.90 9.83
CA CYS A 30 11.87 6.80 9.08
C CYS A 30 11.23 6.63 7.69
N TYR A 31 9.89 6.75 7.60
CA TYR A 31 9.19 6.66 6.33
C TYR A 31 9.54 7.81 5.38
N ARG A 32 9.61 9.05 5.89
CA ARG A 32 10.02 10.22 5.09
C ARG A 32 11.42 10.03 4.52
N ILE A 33 12.37 9.54 5.33
CA ILE A 33 13.72 9.20 4.87
C ILE A 33 13.67 8.12 3.78
N PHE A 34 12.90 7.05 4.01
CA PHE A 34 12.79 5.94 3.07
C PHE A 34 12.26 6.40 1.70
N ILE A 35 11.13 7.12 1.67
CA ILE A 35 10.54 7.63 0.42
C ILE A 35 11.47 8.62 -0.28
N SER A 36 12.06 9.56 0.47
CA SER A 36 13.03 10.52 -0.08
C SER A 36 14.23 9.81 -0.73
N SER A 37 14.74 8.77 -0.05
CA SER A 37 15.88 7.97 -0.56
C SER A 37 15.53 7.19 -1.83
N LEU A 38 14.26 6.75 -1.98
CA LEU A 38 13.81 6.12 -3.23
C LEU A 38 13.79 7.14 -4.37
N LEU A 39 13.26 8.34 -4.13
CA LEU A 39 13.21 9.40 -5.14
C LEU A 39 14.62 9.93 -5.50
N ASP A 40 15.55 9.94 -4.55
CA ASP A 40 16.96 10.32 -4.80
C ASP A 40 17.65 9.41 -5.84
N ILE A 41 17.14 8.19 -6.06
CA ILE A 41 17.72 7.20 -6.98
C ILE A 41 16.80 6.83 -8.15
N THR A 42 15.64 7.46 -8.28
CA THR A 42 14.67 7.20 -9.34
C THR A 42 14.80 8.27 -10.43
N ASP A 43 14.72 7.87 -11.70
CA ASP A 43 14.66 8.86 -12.79
C ASP A 43 13.39 9.70 -12.68
N ASN A 44 13.42 10.94 -13.16
CA ASN A 44 12.26 11.83 -13.17
C ASN A 44 11.87 12.22 -14.60
N LEU A 45 10.67 12.76 -14.77
CA LEU A 45 10.21 13.38 -16.01
C LEU A 45 9.94 14.87 -15.79
N VAL A 46 10.77 15.74 -16.38
CA VAL A 46 10.59 17.19 -16.29
C VAL A 46 10.15 17.70 -17.65
N ALA A 47 8.93 18.22 -17.73
CA ALA A 47 8.32 18.66 -18.99
C ALA A 47 8.30 17.58 -20.10
N GLY A 48 8.20 16.30 -19.70
CA GLY A 48 8.20 15.15 -20.61
C GLY A 48 9.59 14.63 -20.97
N GLU A 49 10.66 15.30 -20.55
CA GLU A 49 12.04 14.86 -20.76
C GLU A 49 12.55 14.06 -19.56
N LEU A 50 13.26 12.98 -19.82
CA LEU A 50 13.85 12.15 -18.79
C LEU A 50 15.03 12.87 -18.12
N VAL A 51 15.00 12.94 -16.80
CA VAL A 51 16.05 13.53 -15.97
C VAL A 51 16.54 12.48 -14.98
N PRO A 52 17.71 11.85 -15.22
CA PRO A 52 18.29 10.89 -14.29
C PRO A 52 18.90 11.58 -13.06
N PRO A 53 19.04 10.88 -11.91
CA PRO A 53 19.70 11.45 -10.73
C PRO A 53 21.19 11.72 -10.98
N ALA A 54 21.70 12.86 -10.50
CA ALA A 54 23.04 13.34 -10.85
C ALA A 54 24.19 12.45 -10.33
N ASN A 55 24.02 11.79 -9.18
CA ASN A 55 25.08 11.03 -8.49
C ASN A 55 24.80 9.52 -8.48
N VAL A 56 24.06 9.01 -9.46
CA VAL A 56 23.68 7.61 -9.55
C VAL A 56 24.24 6.99 -10.82
N VAL A 57 24.95 5.87 -10.68
CA VAL A 57 25.36 5.05 -11.81
C VAL A 57 24.20 4.14 -12.18
N ARG A 58 23.68 4.29 -13.39
CA ARG A 58 22.52 3.57 -13.91
C ARG A 58 23.02 2.35 -14.68
N HIS A 59 22.55 1.17 -14.30
CA HIS A 59 22.90 -0.11 -14.94
C HIS A 59 21.79 -0.65 -15.84
N ASP A 60 20.56 -0.20 -15.61
CA ASP A 60 19.35 -0.57 -16.33
C ASP A 60 18.92 0.56 -17.27
N ASP A 61 17.89 0.30 -18.08
CA ASP A 61 17.25 1.29 -18.95
C ASP A 61 16.51 2.38 -18.15
N ASP A 62 16.05 3.42 -18.85
CA ASP A 62 15.29 4.52 -18.27
C ASP A 62 14.00 4.05 -17.58
N ASP A 63 13.86 4.35 -16.29
CA ASP A 63 12.69 4.00 -15.50
C ASP A 63 12.27 5.15 -14.57
N PRO A 64 11.48 6.10 -15.08
CA PRO A 64 10.93 7.17 -14.26
C PRO A 64 9.69 6.74 -13.47
N TYR A 65 9.20 5.51 -13.64
CA TYR A 65 7.90 5.10 -13.10
C TYR A 65 8.06 4.41 -11.73
N LEU A 66 7.91 5.20 -10.67
CA LEU A 66 7.81 4.69 -9.31
C LEU A 66 6.48 5.12 -8.69
N VAL A 67 5.69 4.15 -8.23
CA VAL A 67 4.45 4.36 -7.49
C VAL A 67 4.50 3.53 -6.21
N VAL A 68 4.05 4.11 -5.11
CA VAL A 68 3.95 3.42 -3.82
C VAL A 68 2.50 3.23 -3.40
N ALA A 69 2.27 2.32 -2.48
CA ALA A 69 0.95 2.05 -1.92
C ALA A 69 1.06 1.81 -0.41
N ALA A 70 -0.03 2.10 0.28
CA ALA A 70 -0.20 1.82 1.69
C ALA A 70 -0.03 0.32 2.01
N ASP A 71 0.58 0.03 3.17
CA ASP A 71 0.65 -1.32 3.71
C ASP A 71 0.53 -1.31 5.25
N LYS A 72 0.78 -2.46 5.89
CA LYS A 72 0.73 -2.64 7.34
C LYS A 72 1.68 -1.67 8.02
N GLY A 73 1.13 -0.82 8.88
CA GLY A 73 1.88 0.18 9.63
C GLY A 73 2.05 1.52 8.90
N THR A 74 1.65 1.63 7.63
CA THR A 74 1.73 2.87 6.82
C THR A 74 0.40 3.23 6.16
N ALA A 75 -0.71 2.66 6.63
CA ALA A 75 -2.03 2.80 6.01
C ALA A 75 -2.50 4.26 5.83
N THR A 76 -1.98 5.19 6.64
CA THR A 76 -2.33 6.62 6.58
C THR A 76 -1.19 7.49 6.03
N PHE A 77 -0.16 6.88 5.45
CA PHE A 77 1.06 7.60 5.04
C PHE A 77 1.07 8.01 3.58
N SER A 78 0.05 7.66 2.80
CA SER A 78 -0.01 8.02 1.37
C SER A 78 0.06 9.54 1.16
N ASP A 79 -0.61 10.32 2.00
CA ASP A 79 -0.52 11.79 1.94
C ASP A 79 0.90 12.30 2.20
N ILE A 80 1.63 11.66 3.12
CA ILE A 80 3.04 12.02 3.42
C ILE A 80 3.92 11.72 2.20
N ALA A 81 3.72 10.59 1.52
CA ALA A 81 4.48 10.24 0.33
C ALA A 81 4.19 11.20 -0.84
N ASN A 82 2.93 11.59 -1.02
CA ASN A 82 2.53 12.56 -2.04
C ASN A 82 3.13 13.95 -1.77
N GLU A 83 3.10 14.42 -0.51
CA GLU A 83 3.75 15.67 -0.10
C GLU A 83 5.26 15.66 -0.43
N ILE A 84 5.95 14.53 -0.15
CA ILE A 84 7.36 14.39 -0.50
C ILE A 84 7.56 14.43 -2.02
N SER A 85 6.73 13.69 -2.76
CA SER A 85 6.78 13.65 -4.23
C SER A 85 6.67 15.04 -4.85
N GLU A 86 5.71 15.84 -4.39
CA GLU A 86 5.54 17.24 -4.80
C GLU A 86 6.76 18.09 -4.43
N SER A 87 7.30 17.94 -3.22
CA SER A 87 8.48 18.70 -2.78
C SER A 87 9.74 18.39 -3.59
N TYR A 88 9.83 17.17 -4.13
CA TYR A 88 10.90 16.72 -5.03
C TYR A 88 10.68 17.17 -6.48
N GLY A 89 9.50 17.70 -6.82
CA GLY A 89 9.11 17.96 -8.20
C GLY A 89 9.05 16.67 -9.02
N PHE A 90 8.72 15.54 -8.39
CA PHE A 90 8.57 14.28 -9.09
C PHE A 90 7.30 14.30 -9.94
N TRP A 91 7.39 13.79 -11.16
CA TRP A 91 6.38 14.00 -12.20
C TRP A 91 4.98 13.47 -11.88
N LEU A 92 4.87 12.50 -10.97
CA LEU A 92 3.58 11.97 -10.50
C LEU A 92 2.91 12.84 -9.44
N GLY A 93 3.66 13.70 -8.72
CA GLY A 93 3.11 14.57 -7.67
C GLY A 93 2.20 13.82 -6.69
N ASP A 94 0.95 14.27 -6.57
CA ASP A 94 -0.07 13.69 -5.70
C ASP A 94 -0.61 12.31 -6.15
N ALA A 95 -0.22 11.84 -7.34
CA ALA A 95 -0.51 10.50 -7.82
C ALA A 95 0.59 9.47 -7.50
N PHE A 96 1.67 9.88 -6.82
CA PHE A 96 2.80 9.01 -6.47
C PHE A 96 2.42 7.86 -5.53
N ALA A 97 1.54 8.14 -4.57
CA ALA A 97 1.03 7.16 -3.61
C ALA A 97 -0.48 6.98 -3.73
N SER A 98 -0.90 5.73 -3.90
CA SER A 98 -2.32 5.39 -3.88
C SER A 98 -2.88 5.36 -2.44
N GLY A 99 -4.17 5.69 -2.29
CA GLY A 99 -4.87 5.65 -0.99
C GLY A 99 -4.73 6.91 -0.14
N GLY A 100 -4.26 8.02 -0.70
CA GLY A 100 -4.28 9.34 -0.04
C GLY A 100 -5.69 9.93 0.08
N SER A 101 -5.78 11.06 0.78
CA SER A 101 -7.01 11.81 1.07
C SER A 101 -7.79 12.28 -0.18
N VAL A 102 -7.10 12.44 -1.31
CA VAL A 102 -7.68 12.86 -2.60
C VAL A 102 -8.13 11.67 -3.47
N GLY A 103 -7.81 10.44 -3.05
CA GLY A 103 -8.11 9.19 -3.78
C GLY A 103 -9.21 8.33 -3.15
N TYR A 104 -9.42 7.14 -3.71
CA TYR A 104 -10.32 6.15 -3.14
C TYR A 104 -9.68 5.47 -1.92
N ASP A 105 -10.34 5.56 -0.76
CA ASP A 105 -9.98 4.77 0.42
C ASP A 105 -10.35 3.29 0.15
N HIS A 106 -9.39 2.53 -0.36
CA HIS A 106 -9.58 1.14 -0.73
C HIS A 106 -10.01 0.27 0.46
N LYS A 107 -9.60 0.63 1.67
CA LYS A 107 -9.93 -0.08 2.91
C LYS A 107 -11.38 0.17 3.29
N LYS A 108 -11.82 1.44 3.28
CA LYS A 108 -13.22 1.81 3.53
C LYS A 108 -14.16 1.21 2.50
N MET A 109 -13.70 1.11 1.24
CA MET A 109 -14.47 0.51 0.16
C MET A 109 -14.39 -1.03 0.12
N GLY A 110 -13.44 -1.63 0.85
CA GLY A 110 -13.18 -3.07 0.89
C GLY A 110 -12.81 -3.65 -0.47
N ILE A 111 -12.07 -2.91 -1.30
CA ILE A 111 -11.80 -3.29 -2.70
C ILE A 111 -11.03 -4.61 -2.74
N THR A 112 -9.95 -4.72 -1.95
CA THR A 112 -9.13 -5.93 -1.86
C THR A 112 -9.96 -7.13 -1.40
N ALA A 113 -10.77 -6.94 -0.35
CA ALA A 113 -11.61 -8.00 0.20
C ALA A 113 -12.65 -8.50 -0.81
N LYS A 114 -13.30 -7.59 -1.54
CA LYS A 114 -14.26 -7.95 -2.59
C LYS A 114 -13.60 -8.73 -3.72
N GLY A 115 -12.43 -8.29 -4.18
CA GLY A 115 -11.67 -9.03 -5.19
C GLY A 115 -11.26 -10.43 -4.72
N ALA A 116 -10.78 -10.55 -3.49
CA ALA A 116 -10.49 -11.85 -2.87
C ALA A 116 -11.75 -12.72 -2.75
N TRP A 117 -12.89 -12.12 -2.40
CA TRP A 117 -14.16 -12.82 -2.27
C TRP A 117 -14.67 -13.40 -3.59
N GLU A 118 -14.42 -12.75 -4.74
CA GLU A 118 -14.70 -13.33 -6.04
C GLU A 118 -13.94 -14.65 -6.26
N SER A 119 -12.68 -14.72 -5.83
CA SER A 119 -11.90 -15.97 -5.86
C SER A 119 -12.48 -17.03 -4.93
N VAL A 120 -12.94 -16.64 -3.74
CA VAL A 120 -13.63 -17.55 -2.79
C VAL A 120 -14.89 -18.13 -3.42
N LYS A 121 -15.78 -17.28 -3.96
CA LYS A 121 -17.00 -17.73 -4.65
C LYS A 121 -16.69 -18.70 -5.78
N ARG A 122 -15.67 -18.39 -6.58
CA ARG A 122 -15.22 -19.26 -7.67
C ARG A 122 -14.76 -20.63 -7.16
N HIS A 123 -13.99 -20.66 -6.07
CA HIS A 123 -13.50 -21.90 -5.49
C HIS A 123 -14.63 -22.79 -4.96
N PHE A 124 -15.58 -22.22 -4.20
CA PHE A 124 -16.74 -22.96 -3.70
C PHE A 124 -17.65 -23.44 -4.85
N MET A 125 -17.83 -22.63 -5.90
CA MET A 125 -18.57 -23.03 -7.10
C MET A 125 -17.94 -24.26 -7.79
N GLU A 126 -16.61 -24.35 -7.85
CA GLU A 126 -15.90 -25.52 -8.41
C GLU A 126 -16.07 -26.78 -7.55
N MET A 127 -16.41 -26.61 -6.27
CA MET A 127 -16.76 -27.70 -5.35
C MET A 127 -18.27 -28.01 -5.32
N GLY A 128 -19.08 -27.28 -6.09
CA GLY A 128 -20.54 -27.42 -6.11
C GLY A 128 -21.25 -26.87 -4.88
N ILE A 129 -20.62 -25.95 -4.15
CA ILE A 129 -21.17 -25.31 -2.94
C ILE A 129 -21.52 -23.85 -3.27
N ASP A 130 -22.72 -23.41 -2.93
CA ASP A 130 -23.12 -22.00 -3.05
C ASP A 130 -22.89 -21.27 -1.73
N CYS A 131 -21.66 -20.78 -1.51
CA CYS A 131 -21.30 -20.04 -0.29
C CYS A 131 -22.02 -18.68 -0.10
N GLN A 132 -22.90 -18.29 -1.04
CA GLN A 132 -23.78 -17.13 -0.88
C GLN A 132 -25.16 -17.51 -0.34
N ASN A 133 -25.55 -18.78 -0.36
CA ASN A 133 -26.86 -19.26 0.11
C ASN A 133 -26.78 -20.46 1.07
N GLU A 134 -25.61 -21.07 1.22
CA GLU A 134 -25.32 -22.19 2.12
C GLU A 134 -24.40 -21.75 3.25
N ASP A 135 -24.68 -22.22 4.46
CA ASP A 135 -23.89 -21.89 5.64
C ASP A 135 -22.48 -22.48 5.55
N ILE A 136 -21.47 -21.63 5.73
CA ILE A 136 -20.07 -22.01 5.79
C ILE A 136 -19.44 -21.52 7.10
N THR A 137 -18.44 -22.24 7.58
CA THR A 137 -17.62 -21.83 8.71
C THR A 137 -16.25 -21.39 8.22
N VAL A 138 -15.66 -20.41 8.90
CA VAL A 138 -14.36 -19.84 8.53
C VAL A 138 -13.45 -19.73 9.75
N VAL A 139 -12.15 -19.83 9.50
CA VAL A 139 -11.13 -19.55 10.52
C VAL A 139 -10.51 -18.20 10.20
N GLY A 140 -10.68 -17.24 11.11
CA GLY A 140 -10.13 -15.91 10.96
C GLY A 140 -8.66 -15.82 11.34
N ILE A 141 -7.84 -15.34 10.40
CA ILE A 141 -6.45 -14.96 10.67
C ILE A 141 -6.32 -13.46 10.36
N GLY A 142 -6.44 -12.63 11.39
CA GLY A 142 -6.37 -11.18 11.26
C GLY A 142 -7.35 -10.46 12.18
N ASP A 143 -7.40 -9.15 12.04
CA ASP A 143 -8.31 -8.26 12.79
C ASP A 143 -9.61 -8.04 11.99
N MET A 144 -10.76 -8.00 12.67
CA MET A 144 -12.05 -7.62 12.09
C MET A 144 -12.08 -6.16 11.61
N ALA A 145 -11.20 -5.30 12.15
CA ALA A 145 -10.97 -3.95 11.63
C ALA A 145 -9.97 -3.90 10.45
N GLY A 146 -9.45 -5.06 10.03
CA GLY A 146 -8.55 -5.22 8.89
C GLY A 146 -9.29 -5.12 7.55
N ASP A 147 -8.57 -4.71 6.49
CA ASP A 147 -9.15 -4.56 5.15
C ASP A 147 -9.66 -5.90 4.61
N VAL A 148 -8.79 -6.90 4.46
CA VAL A 148 -9.16 -8.16 3.78
C VAL A 148 -10.10 -9.02 4.61
N PHE A 149 -9.71 -9.33 5.86
CA PHE A 149 -10.48 -10.24 6.69
C PHE A 149 -11.83 -9.63 7.10
N GLY A 150 -11.82 -8.45 7.74
CA GLY A 150 -13.02 -7.76 8.19
C GLY A 150 -14.04 -7.52 7.07
N ASN A 151 -13.64 -6.85 5.99
CA ASN A 151 -14.56 -6.60 4.87
C ASN A 151 -14.96 -7.91 4.16
N GLY A 152 -14.09 -8.92 4.13
CA GLY A 152 -14.39 -10.23 3.54
C GLY A 152 -15.52 -10.95 4.27
N MET A 153 -15.55 -10.89 5.60
CA MET A 153 -16.62 -11.47 6.42
C MET A 153 -17.99 -10.82 6.17
N LEU A 154 -18.02 -9.60 5.61
CA LEU A 154 -19.26 -8.90 5.25
C LEU A 154 -19.78 -9.30 3.86
N CYS A 155 -19.02 -10.08 3.09
CA CYS A 155 -19.38 -10.45 1.72
C CYS A 155 -20.34 -11.65 1.62
N SER A 156 -20.73 -12.27 2.75
CA SER A 156 -21.80 -13.27 2.80
C SER A 156 -22.51 -13.25 4.15
N ARG A 157 -23.83 -13.42 4.12
CA ARG A 157 -24.66 -13.55 5.33
C ARG A 157 -24.66 -14.97 5.91
N HIS A 158 -24.03 -15.91 5.20
CA HIS A 158 -24.00 -17.34 5.53
C HIS A 158 -22.69 -17.79 6.18
N ILE A 159 -21.81 -16.84 6.53
CA ILE A 159 -20.62 -17.13 7.34
C ILE A 159 -21.05 -17.22 8.80
N LYS A 160 -20.77 -18.35 9.45
CA LYS A 160 -21.09 -18.63 10.87
C LYS A 160 -19.86 -18.85 11.73
#